data_AF-A0A759M291-F1
#
_entry.id   AF-A0A759M291-F1
#
_cell.length_a   1.000
_cell.length_b   1.000
_cell.length_c   1.000
_cell.angle_alpha   90.00
_cell.angle_beta   90.00
_cell.angle_gamma   90.00
#
_symmetry.space_group_name_H-M   'P 1'
#
loop_
_entity.id
_entity.type
_entity.pdbx_description
1 polymer ?
#
loop_
_entity_poly.entity_id
_entity_poly.type
_entity_poly.pdbx_seq_one_letter_code
_entity_poly.pdbx_strand_id
1 'polypeptide(L)'
;VYNKRVVDYPTWTFKESIGPHNTILYIWFSAGILGLASLVYLYGAIIRETASSTFRKVEISPYNAHLLLFLSFIGFYIVRGNFEQVDIAQIGIITGFLLALRNR
;
A
#
# COMPACT_ATOMS: atom_id res chain seq x y z
N VAL A 1 -1.29 -24.85 -6.26
CA VAL A 1 -2.51 -25.54 -6.79
C VAL A 1 -2.72 -25.23 -8.27
N TYR A 2 -2.74 -23.96 -8.67
CA TYR A 2 -2.94 -23.53 -10.07
C TYR A 2 -1.99 -24.23 -11.08
N ASN A 3 -0.68 -24.06 -10.93
CA ASN A 3 0.32 -24.61 -11.88
C ASN A 3 0.20 -26.13 -12.07
N LYS A 4 -0.21 -26.87 -11.03
CA LYS A 4 -0.36 -28.33 -11.09
C LYS A 4 -1.57 -28.77 -11.93
N ARG A 5 -2.57 -27.91 -12.12
CA ARG A 5 -3.79 -28.20 -12.88
C ARG A 5 -3.77 -27.68 -14.31
N VAL A 6 -2.74 -26.95 -14.72
CA VAL A 6 -2.62 -26.39 -16.07
C VAL A 6 -2.65 -27.49 -17.15
N VAL A 7 -2.17 -28.69 -16.82
CA VAL A 7 -2.23 -29.89 -17.68
C VAL A 7 -3.66 -30.30 -18.03
N ASP A 8 -4.62 -30.05 -17.13
CA ASP A 8 -6.04 -30.40 -17.31
C ASP A 8 -6.77 -29.37 -18.20
N TYR A 9 -6.16 -28.20 -18.45
CA TYR A 9 -6.78 -27.08 -19.16
C TYR A 9 -5.86 -26.53 -20.27
N PRO A 10 -5.73 -27.24 -21.40
CA PRO A 10 -4.85 -26.84 -22.50
C PRO A 10 -5.28 -25.52 -23.18
N THR A 11 -6.54 -25.11 -23.05
CA THR A 11 -7.08 -23.88 -23.64
C THR A 11 -6.75 -22.60 -22.85
N TRP A 12 -6.24 -22.71 -21.62
CA TRP A 12 -5.92 -21.53 -20.82
C TRP A 12 -4.75 -20.72 -21.39
N THR A 13 -4.91 -19.41 -21.45
CA THR A 13 -3.89 -18.45 -21.91
C THR A 13 -2.68 -18.40 -20.97
N PHE A 14 -2.92 -18.40 -19.66
CA PHE A 14 -1.85 -18.38 -18.65
C PHE A 14 -1.52 -19.79 -18.22
N LYS A 15 -0.27 -20.20 -18.45
CA LYS A 15 0.26 -21.53 -18.09
C LYS A 15 1.02 -21.55 -16.77
N GLU A 16 1.26 -20.39 -16.19
CA GLU A 16 1.89 -20.24 -14.88
C GLU A 16 1.11 -19.23 -14.04
N SER A 17 1.11 -19.44 -12.72
CA SER A 17 0.54 -18.49 -11.78
C SER A 17 1.38 -17.22 -11.78
N ILE A 18 0.72 -16.10 -12.09
CA ILE A 18 1.29 -14.75 -12.11
C ILE A 18 1.61 -14.25 -10.67
N GLY A 19 1.22 -15.02 -9.65
CA GLY A 19 1.41 -14.65 -8.25
C GLY A 19 0.56 -13.44 -7.83
N PRO A 20 0.81 -12.92 -6.61
CA PRO A 20 0.17 -11.71 -6.13
C PRO A 20 0.68 -10.50 -6.92
N HIS A 21 -0.21 -9.93 -7.72
CA HIS A 21 0.04 -8.78 -8.60
C HIS A 21 -0.51 -7.47 -8.02
N ASN A 22 -0.99 -7.51 -6.77
CA ASN A 22 -1.34 -6.32 -6.02
C ASN A 22 -1.07 -6.52 -4.52
N THR A 23 -0.89 -5.41 -3.82
CA THR A 23 -0.44 -5.36 -2.43
C THR A 23 -1.44 -6.03 -1.48
N ILE A 24 -2.74 -5.86 -1.72
CA ILE A 24 -3.79 -6.48 -0.90
C ILE A 24 -3.72 -8.01 -1.02
N LEU A 25 -3.63 -8.51 -2.24
CA LEU A 25 -3.54 -9.95 -2.51
C LEU A 25 -2.24 -10.53 -1.92
N TYR A 26 -1.12 -9.80 -2.04
CA TYR A 26 0.16 -10.21 -1.45
C TYR A 26 0.06 -10.37 0.08
N ILE A 27 -0.51 -9.38 0.76
CA ILE A 27 -0.68 -9.39 2.22
C ILE A 27 -1.67 -10.48 2.63
N TRP A 28 -2.78 -10.65 1.90
CA TRP A 28 -3.74 -11.72 2.13
C TRP A 28 -3.12 -13.12 2.00
N PHE A 29 -2.39 -13.38 0.91
CA PHE A 29 -1.75 -14.68 0.70
C PHE A 29 -0.66 -14.98 1.72
N SER A 30 0.03 -13.95 2.22
CA SER A 30 1.17 -14.12 3.14
C SER A 30 0.77 -14.18 4.61
N ALA A 31 -0.20 -13.36 5.02
CA ALA A 31 -0.54 -13.12 6.43
C ALA A 31 -2.05 -13.21 6.73
N GLY A 32 -2.87 -13.56 5.74
CA GLY A 32 -4.30 -13.78 5.90
C GLY A 32 -5.08 -12.56 6.38
N ILE A 33 -6.18 -12.82 7.08
CA ILE A 33 -7.09 -11.78 7.61
C ILE A 33 -6.36 -10.83 8.57
N LEU A 34 -5.47 -11.35 9.44
CA LEU A 34 -4.72 -10.51 10.37
C LEU A 34 -3.77 -9.56 9.64
N GLY A 35 -3.14 -10.02 8.55
CA GLY A 35 -2.34 -9.18 7.67
C GLY A 35 -3.17 -8.05 7.06
N LEU A 36 -4.36 -8.36 6.53
CA LEU A 36 -5.25 -7.35 5.97
C LEU A 36 -5.75 -6.36 7.02
N ALA A 37 -6.13 -6.83 8.21
CA ALA A 37 -6.56 -5.95 9.30
C ALA A 37 -5.43 -4.99 9.71
N SER A 38 -4.20 -5.49 9.79
CA SER A 38 -3.01 -4.68 10.09
C SER A 38 -2.73 -3.66 8.99
N LEU A 39 -2.89 -4.03 7.72
CA LEU A 39 -2.73 -3.13 6.57
C LEU A 39 -3.77 -2.00 6.59
N VAL A 40 -5.05 -2.34 6.83
CA VAL A 40 -6.14 -1.36 6.94
C VAL A 40 -5.88 -0.40 8.11
N TYR A 41 -5.43 -0.92 9.25
CA TYR A 41 -5.06 -0.11 10.40
C TYR A 41 -3.91 0.86 10.06
N LEU A 42 -2.85 0.37 9.41
CA LEU A 42 -1.71 1.19 9.00
C LEU A 42 -2.12 2.28 8.01
N TYR A 43 -2.92 1.93 7.01
CA TYR A 43 -3.46 2.89 6.03
C TYR A 43 -4.28 3.98 6.75
N GLY A 44 -5.17 3.58 7.65
CA GLY A 44 -5.97 4.50 8.45
C GLY A 44 -5.11 5.42 9.32
N ALA A 45 -4.05 4.90 9.94
CA ALA A 45 -3.13 5.67 10.75
C ALA A 45 -2.36 6.71 9.91
N ILE A 46 -1.82 6.32 8.75
CA ILE A 46 -1.14 7.23 7.82
C ILE A 46 -2.09 8.35 7.38
N ILE A 47 -3.27 7.99 6.90
CA ILE A 47 -4.29 8.96 6.43
C ILE A 47 -4.66 9.93 7.55
N ARG A 48 -4.91 9.42 8.76
CA ARG A 48 -5.29 10.25 9.92
C ARG A 48 -4.21 11.27 10.25
N GLU A 49 -2.96 10.83 10.36
CA GLU A 49 -1.83 11.70 10.72
C GLU A 49 -1.55 12.74 9.63
N THR A 50 -1.52 12.32 8.36
CA THR A 50 -1.25 13.24 7.25
C THR A 50 -2.38 14.23 7.05
N ALA A 51 -3.64 13.78 7.08
CA ALA A 51 -4.80 14.65 6.86
C ALA A 51 -4.98 15.63 8.02
N SER A 52 -4.89 15.17 9.27
CA SER A 52 -5.03 16.06 10.43
C SER A 52 -3.97 17.16 10.42
N SER A 53 -2.72 16.81 10.11
CA SER A 53 -1.60 17.75 10.07
C SER A 53 -1.65 18.71 8.88
N THR A 54 -2.20 18.25 7.74
CA THR A 54 -2.33 19.07 6.53
C THR A 54 -3.48 20.07 6.65
N PHE A 55 -4.66 19.64 7.11
CA PHE A 55 -5.87 20.47 7.11
C PHE A 55 -6.05 21.33 8.37
N ARG A 56 -5.34 21.08 9.48
CA ARG A 56 -5.37 21.95 10.67
C ARG A 56 -4.43 23.16 10.59
N LYS A 57 -3.38 23.12 9.76
CA LYS A 57 -2.46 24.26 9.61
C LYS A 57 -3.00 25.20 8.52
N VAL A 58 -3.31 26.44 8.91
CA VAL A 58 -3.90 27.48 8.04
C VAL A 58 -2.92 27.93 6.94
N GLU A 59 -1.61 27.74 7.14
CA GLU A 59 -0.60 27.98 6.11
C GLU A 59 -0.30 26.70 5.31
N ILE A 60 -1.03 26.52 4.22
CA ILE A 60 -0.72 25.50 3.21
C ILE A 60 0.49 25.99 2.41
N SER A 61 1.69 25.68 2.88
CA SER A 61 2.92 25.86 2.11
C SER A 61 3.03 24.78 1.03
N PRO A 62 3.49 25.09 -0.21
CA PRO A 62 3.81 24.09 -1.23
C PRO A 62 4.88 23.09 -0.76
N TYR A 63 5.61 23.40 0.31
CA TYR A 63 6.57 22.50 0.97
C TYR A 63 5.99 21.73 2.16
N ASN A 64 4.65 21.57 2.23
CA ASN A 64 4.04 20.81 3.31
C ASN A 64 4.36 19.32 3.19
N ALA A 65 5.31 18.86 4.02
CA ALA A 65 5.77 17.48 4.05
C ALA A 65 4.64 16.47 4.31
N HIS A 66 3.62 16.82 5.11
CA HIS A 66 2.48 15.92 5.36
C HIS A 66 1.61 15.73 4.10
N LEU A 67 1.43 16.80 3.32
CA LEU A 67 0.70 16.73 2.05
C LEU A 67 1.47 15.92 1.00
N LEU A 68 2.79 16.10 0.91
CA LEU A 68 3.65 15.31 0.02
C LEU A 68 3.62 13.82 0.35
N LEU A 69 3.71 13.47 1.64
CA LEU A 69 3.62 12.08 2.10
C LEU A 69 2.24 11.49 1.85
N PHE A 70 1.17 12.28 2.02
CA PHE A 70 -0.20 11.85 1.72
C PHE A 70 -0.41 11.52 0.25
N LEU A 71 0.00 12.42 -0.65
CA LEU A 71 -0.12 12.22 -2.08
C LEU A 71 0.74 11.03 -2.55
N SER A 72 1.93 10.88 -1.98
CA SER A 72 2.79 9.73 -2.23
C SER A 72 2.11 8.43 -1.80
N PHE A 73 1.49 8.41 -0.61
CA PHE A 73 0.74 7.26 -0.14
C PHE A 73 -0.43 6.91 -1.06
N ILE A 74 -1.23 7.89 -1.50
CA ILE A 74 -2.31 7.66 -2.47
C ILE A 74 -1.77 7.08 -3.78
N GLY A 75 -0.73 7.70 -4.34
CA GLY A 75 -0.16 7.27 -5.62
C GLY A 75 0.39 5.85 -5.56
N PHE A 76 1.21 5.53 -4.56
CA PHE A 76 1.86 4.22 -4.47
C PHE A 76 0.94 3.11 -3.96
N TYR A 77 0.03 3.38 -3.02
CA TYR A 77 -0.72 2.32 -2.33
C TYR A 77 -2.20 2.24 -2.66
N ILE A 78 -2.84 3.34 -3.02
CA ILE A 78 -4.26 3.35 -3.41
C ILE A 78 -4.40 3.17 -4.91
N VAL A 79 -3.60 3.88 -5.69
CA VAL A 79 -3.59 3.73 -7.15
C VAL A 79 -2.68 2.58 -7.55
N ARG A 80 -1.36 2.77 -7.56
CA ARG A 80 -0.41 1.82 -8.17
C ARG A 80 -0.39 0.44 -7.50
N GLY A 81 -0.41 0.40 -6.17
CA GLY A 81 -0.30 -0.81 -5.36
C GLY A 81 -1.47 -1.78 -5.51
N ASN A 82 -2.59 -1.33 -6.10
CA ASN A 82 -3.73 -2.18 -6.43
C ASN A 82 -3.67 -2.75 -7.87
N PHE A 83 -2.85 -2.20 -8.76
CA PHE A 83 -2.90 -2.53 -10.20
C PHE A 83 -1.59 -3.01 -10.82
N GLU A 84 -0.42 -2.56 -10.36
CA GLU A 84 0.85 -2.81 -11.07
C GLU A 84 1.84 -3.70 -10.33
N GLN A 85 2.19 -3.33 -9.09
CA GLN A 85 3.31 -3.96 -8.40
C GLN A 85 3.17 -3.89 -6.89
N VAL A 86 3.63 -4.95 -6.24
CA VAL A 86 3.79 -5.01 -4.77
C VAL A 86 5.13 -4.38 -4.40
N ASP A 87 5.11 -3.22 -3.76
CA ASP A 87 6.28 -2.62 -3.12
C ASP A 87 5.92 -2.23 -1.69
N ILE A 88 6.39 -3.00 -0.72
CA ILE A 88 6.11 -2.77 0.70
C ILE A 88 7.18 -1.86 1.33
N ALA A 89 8.38 -1.76 0.73
CA ALA A 89 9.47 -1.01 1.34
C ALA A 89 9.12 0.49 1.46
N GLN A 90 8.40 1.03 0.47
CA GLN A 90 7.99 2.43 0.46
C GLN A 90 7.04 2.80 1.63
N ILE A 91 6.28 1.86 2.18
CA ILE A 91 5.36 2.13 3.29
C ILE A 91 6.16 2.42 4.55
N GLY A 92 7.24 1.68 4.77
CA GLY A 92 8.15 1.89 5.88
C GLY A 92 8.85 3.25 5.79
N ILE A 93 9.20 3.68 4.57
CA ILE A 93 9.77 5.01 4.34
C ILE A 93 8.76 6.11 4.68
N ILE A 94 7.52 6.02 4.19
CA ILE A 94 6.46 6.99 4.48
C ILE A 94 6.18 7.05 5.99
N THR A 95 6.02 5.89 6.64
CA THR A 95 5.78 5.82 8.09
C THR A 95 6.97 6.36 8.89
N GLY A 96 8.20 6.05 8.49
CA GLY A 96 9.42 6.55 9.13
C GLY A 96 9.51 8.08 9.07
N PHE A 97 9.22 8.69 7.93
CA PHE A 97 9.16 10.14 7.81
C PHE A 97 8.03 10.75 8.65
N LEU A 98 6.85 10.14 8.70
CA LEU A 98 5.76 10.62 9.55
C LEU A 98 6.13 10.59 11.04
N LEU A 99 6.78 9.52 11.50
CA LEU A 99 7.27 9.43 12.88
C LEU A 99 8.32 10.50 13.18
N ALA A 100 9.25 10.74 12.24
CA ALA A 100 10.25 11.79 12.39
C ALA A 100 9.63 13.20 12.43
N LEU A 101 8.56 13.45 11.68
CA LEU A 101 7.82 14.71 11.69
C LEU A 101 7.00 14.91 12.97
N ARG A 102 6.49 13.83 13.58
CA ARG A 102 5.73 13.89 14.83
C ARG A 102 6.60 14.18 16.05
N ASN A 103 7.86 13.77 16.02
CA ASN A 103 8.83 13.99 17.10
C ASN A 103 9.55 15.35 17.02
N ARG A 104 9.10 16.28 16.17
CA ARG A 104 9.51 17.69 16.15
C ARG A 104 8.44 18.56 16.79
#